data_AF-A0A9P1MI53-F1
#
_entry.id   AF-A0A9P1MI53-F1
#
_cell.length_a   1.000
_cell.length_b   1.000
_cell.length_c   1.000
_cell.angle_alpha   90.00
_cell.angle_beta   90.00
_cell.angle_gamma   90.00
#
_symmetry.space_group_name_H-M   'P 1'
#
loop_
_entity.id
_entity.type
_entity.pdbx_description
1 polymer ?
#
loop_
_entity_poly.entity_id
_entity_poly.type
_entity_poly.pdbx_seq_one_letter_code
_entity_poly.pdbx_strand_id
1 'polypeptide(L)'
;MTTGSNEFYYSAKYEDDEYEYRHVHVTKDVAKQIPKNRLMSESEWRSLGIQQSQGWVHYMIHGPERHIILFRRPLPKKPTSSAEGNLKTIPPCA
;
A
#
# COMPACT_ATOMS: atom_id res chain seq x y z
N MET A 1 -6.77 -5.28 12.56
CA MET A 1 -6.15 -6.44 11.86
C MET A 1 -7.30 -7.25 11.29
N THR A 2 -7.31 -7.54 9.99
CA THR A 2 -8.40 -8.30 9.36
C THR A 2 -7.83 -9.55 8.72
N THR A 3 -8.24 -10.70 9.22
CA THR A 3 -8.01 -11.98 8.55
C THR A 3 -9.01 -12.07 7.39
N GLY A 4 -8.50 -12.15 6.16
CA GLY A 4 -9.37 -12.34 4.99
C GLY A 4 -9.90 -13.78 4.90
N SER A 5 -10.85 -14.03 4.01
CA SER A 5 -11.39 -15.38 3.75
C SER A 5 -10.33 -16.41 3.31
N ASN A 6 -9.16 -15.94 2.88
CA ASN A 6 -8.02 -16.76 2.44
C ASN A 6 -6.99 -17.04 3.56
N GLU A 7 -7.33 -16.76 4.83
CA GLU A 7 -6.42 -16.93 5.98
C GLU A 7 -5.15 -16.04 5.91
N PHE A 8 -5.13 -15.09 4.97
CA PHE A 8 -4.06 -14.13 4.83
C PHE A 8 -4.18 -13.06 5.91
N TYR A 9 -3.03 -12.68 6.45
CA TYR A 9 -2.93 -11.64 7.46
C TYR A 9 -2.45 -10.33 6.81
N TYR A 10 -3.26 -9.29 6.96
CA TYR A 10 -2.97 -7.96 6.46
C TYR A 10 -2.55 -7.06 7.61
N SER A 11 -1.34 -6.52 7.53
CA SER A 11 -0.82 -5.62 8.55
C SER A 11 -1.44 -4.22 8.47
N ALA A 12 -1.24 -3.45 9.54
CA ALA A 12 -1.56 -2.03 9.55
C ALA A 12 -0.77 -1.31 8.43
N LYS A 13 -1.40 -0.30 7.85
CA LYS A 13 -0.71 0.57 6.90
C LYS A 13 0.14 1.56 7.68
N TYR A 14 1.31 1.86 7.16
CA TYR A 14 2.17 2.92 7.65
C TYR A 14 2.61 3.76 6.45
N GLU A 15 2.78 5.06 6.64
CA GLU A 15 3.08 5.99 5.57
C GLU A 15 4.29 6.85 5.94
N ASP A 16 5.10 7.15 4.93
CA ASP A 16 6.16 8.14 4.97
C ASP A 16 5.73 9.35 4.10
N ASP A 17 6.61 10.34 3.90
CA ASP A 17 6.28 11.54 3.11
C ASP A 17 5.86 11.27 1.65
N GLU A 18 6.33 10.17 1.04
CA GLU A 18 6.10 9.88 -0.38
C GLU A 18 5.25 8.63 -0.65
N TYR A 19 5.25 7.66 0.27
CA TYR A 19 4.69 6.32 0.03
C TYR A 19 3.94 5.78 1.26
N GLU A 20 2.89 5.02 0.98
CA GLU A 20 2.19 4.16 1.94
C GLU A 20 2.70 2.72 1.79
N TYR A 21 2.91 2.04 2.90
CA TYR A 21 3.46 0.69 2.99
C TYR A 21 2.52 -0.23 3.75
N ARG A 22 2.57 -1.51 3.38
CA ARG A 22 1.87 -2.61 4.05
C ARG A 22 2.58 -3.91 3.77
N HIS A 23 2.57 -4.82 4.72
CA HIS A 23 2.94 -6.21 4.50
C HIS A 23 1.73 -7.14 4.62
N VAL A 24 1.74 -8.18 3.79
CA VAL A 24 0.75 -9.26 3.80
C VAL A 24 1.46 -10.57 4.09
N HIS A 25 1.01 -11.28 5.12
CA HIS A 25 1.46 -12.65 5.37
C HIS A 25 0.51 -13.59 4.64
N VAL A 26 1.06 -14.35 3.72
CA VAL A 26 0.37 -15.42 3.01
C VAL A 26 0.63 -16.76 3.68
N THR A 27 -0.18 -17.76 3.34
CA THR A 27 0.05 -19.13 3.81
C THR A 27 1.32 -19.71 3.18
N LYS A 28 1.88 -20.74 3.83
CA LYS A 28 3.11 -21.41 3.36
C LYS A 28 2.95 -22.03 1.98
N ASP A 29 1.75 -22.46 1.59
CA ASP A 29 1.51 -23.03 0.26
C ASP A 29 1.56 -21.98 -0.84
N VAL A 30 0.93 -20.82 -0.62
CA VAL A 30 1.02 -19.69 -1.56
C VAL A 30 2.46 -19.18 -1.64
N ALA A 31 3.19 -19.14 -0.52
CA ALA A 31 4.58 -18.73 -0.49
C ALA A 31 5.52 -19.59 -1.37
N LYS A 32 5.16 -20.85 -1.64
CA LYS A 32 5.92 -21.73 -2.57
C LYS A 32 5.74 -21.32 -4.03
N GLN A 33 4.60 -20.71 -4.38
CA GLN A 33 4.29 -20.27 -5.74
C GLN A 33 4.93 -18.91 -6.08
N ILE A 34 5.34 -18.14 -5.06
CA ILE A 34 5.94 -16.83 -5.25
C ILE A 34 7.34 -16.97 -5.88
N PRO A 35 7.63 -16.24 -6.97
CA PRO A 35 8.96 -16.25 -7.59
C PRO A 35 10.03 -15.65 -6.66
N LYS A 36 11.18 -16.32 -6.58
CA LYS A 36 12.30 -15.91 -5.71
C LYS A 36 13.25 -14.90 -6.36
N ASN A 37 13.30 -14.88 -7.68
CA ASN A 37 14.26 -14.09 -8.46
C ASN A 37 13.67 -12.78 -9.02
N ARG A 38 12.36 -12.54 -8.83
CA ARG A 38 11.66 -11.43 -9.47
C ARG A 38 10.48 -10.95 -8.61
N LEU A 39 10.21 -9.64 -8.68
CA LEU A 39 9.02 -9.00 -8.10
C LEU A 39 7.75 -9.32 -8.90
N MET A 40 6.64 -9.43 -8.18
CA MET A 40 5.34 -9.75 -8.77
C MET A 40 4.60 -8.49 -9.22
N SER A 41 3.99 -8.55 -10.41
CA SER A 41 3.07 -7.54 -10.94
C SER A 41 1.70 -7.61 -10.25
N GLU A 42 0.88 -6.56 -10.41
CA GLU A 42 -0.48 -6.49 -9.84
C GLU A 42 -1.31 -7.76 -10.11
N SER A 43 -1.32 -8.21 -11.36
CA SER A 43 -2.06 -9.41 -11.76
C SER A 43 -1.56 -10.70 -11.10
N GLU A 44 -0.24 -10.83 -10.93
CA GLU A 44 0.38 -12.05 -10.39
C GLU A 44 -0.01 -12.25 -8.92
N TRP A 45 0.17 -11.22 -8.10
CA TRP A 45 -0.19 -11.34 -6.67
C TRP A 45 -1.71 -11.40 -6.46
N ARG A 46 -2.52 -10.80 -7.36
CA ARG A 46 -3.98 -11.00 -7.32
C ARG A 46 -4.38 -12.42 -7.66
N SER A 47 -3.68 -13.06 -8.60
CA SER A 47 -3.93 -14.46 -8.94
C SER A 47 -3.62 -15.42 -7.79
N LEU A 48 -2.73 -15.04 -6.87
CA LEU A 48 -2.46 -15.77 -5.63
C LEU A 48 -3.55 -15.59 -4.56
N GLY A 49 -4.57 -14.77 -4.83
CA GLY A 49 -5.69 -14.50 -3.93
C GLY A 49 -5.46 -13.33 -2.97
N ILE A 50 -4.38 -12.56 -3.14
CA ILE A 50 -4.15 -11.34 -2.35
C ILE A 50 -5.11 -10.25 -2.84
N GLN A 51 -5.93 -9.73 -1.93
CA GLN A 51 -6.93 -8.72 -2.24
C GLN A 51 -6.57 -7.40 -1.55
N GLN A 52 -6.33 -6.37 -2.33
CA GLN A 52 -6.05 -5.01 -1.87
C GLN A 52 -6.52 -3.98 -2.90
N SER A 53 -6.56 -2.72 -2.48
CA SER A 53 -6.91 -1.60 -3.35
C SER A 53 -5.96 -1.49 -4.56
N GLN A 54 -6.31 -0.67 -5.56
CA GLN A 54 -5.43 -0.44 -6.70
C GLN A 54 -4.18 0.37 -6.29
N GLY A 55 -3.08 0.16 -7.02
CA GLY A 55 -1.86 0.98 -6.93
C GLY A 55 -0.80 0.45 -5.96
N TRP A 56 -1.01 -0.71 -5.36
CA TRP A 56 0.00 -1.37 -4.53
C TRP A 56 1.00 -2.13 -5.41
N VAL A 57 2.28 -1.88 -5.16
CA VAL A 57 3.40 -2.47 -5.89
C VAL A 57 4.25 -3.28 -4.93
N HIS A 58 4.50 -4.54 -5.29
CA HIS A 58 5.44 -5.40 -4.56
C HIS A 58 6.86 -4.90 -4.86
N TYR A 59 7.54 -4.33 -3.86
CA TYR A 59 8.80 -3.61 -4.08
C TYR A 59 10.05 -4.34 -3.59
N MET A 60 9.91 -5.30 -2.67
CA MET A 60 11.05 -5.99 -2.09
C MET A 60 10.71 -7.45 -1.75
N ILE A 61 11.60 -8.37 -2.11
CA ILE A 61 11.51 -9.78 -1.74
C ILE A 61 12.21 -9.98 -0.41
N HIS A 62 11.49 -10.48 0.59
CA HIS A 62 12.09 -10.84 1.87
C HIS A 62 12.67 -12.26 1.80
N GLY A 63 14.00 -12.39 1.86
CA GLY A 63 14.72 -13.65 1.68
C GLY A 63 14.44 -14.71 2.75
N PRO A 64 14.53 -14.38 4.06
CA PRO A 64 14.28 -15.32 5.15
C PRO A 64 12.81 -15.75 5.27
N GLU A 65 11.88 -14.79 5.16
CA GLU A 65 10.45 -15.01 5.31
C GLU A 65 9.67 -14.73 4.01
N ARG A 66 9.71 -15.70 3.08
CA ARG A 66 9.02 -15.58 1.77
C ARG A 66 7.50 -15.48 1.85
N HIS A 67 6.94 -15.88 2.98
CA HIS A 67 5.50 -15.80 3.23
C HIS A 67 5.07 -14.36 3.58
N ILE A 68 6.01 -13.42 3.70
CA ILE A 68 5.73 -12.00 3.91
C ILE A 68 5.97 -11.26 2.59
N ILE A 69 4.93 -10.60 2.09
CA ILE A 69 5.00 -9.79 0.87
C ILE A 69 4.89 -8.32 1.23
N LEU A 70 5.88 -7.55 0.79
CA LEU A 70 6.02 -6.12 1.06
C LEU A 70 5.46 -5.29 -0.09
N PHE A 71 4.42 -4.52 0.18
CA PHE A 71 3.81 -3.63 -0.78
C PHE A 71 4.08 -2.16 -0.43
N ARG A 72 4.24 -1.34 -1.46
CA ARG A 72 4.26 0.13 -1.37
C ARG A 72 3.29 0.74 -2.37
N ARG A 73 2.74 1.90 -2.06
CA ARG A 73 1.82 2.66 -2.92
C ARG A 73 2.17 4.14 -2.84
N PRO A 74 2.35 4.86 -3.96
CA PRO A 74 2.61 6.30 -3.90
C PRO A 74 1.42 7.03 -3.28
N LEU A 75 1.71 7.96 -2.37
CA LEU A 75 0.69 8.83 -1.81
C LEU A 75 0.25 9.87 -2.85
N PRO A 76 -1.02 10.30 -2.85
CA PRO A 76 -1.41 11.48 -3.60
C PRO A 76 -0.61 12.66 -3.07
N LYS A 77 0.21 13.28 -3.93
CA LYS A 77 0.90 14.54 -3.57
C LYS A 77 -0.18 15.52 -3.12
N LYS A 78 -0.17 15.89 -1.82
CA LYS A 78 -1.02 16.96 -1.32
C LYS A 78 -0.72 18.17 -2.23
N PRO A 79 -1.73 18.78 -2.87
CA PRO A 79 -1.49 20.02 -3.58
C PRO A 79 -0.90 20.97 -2.53
N THR A 80 0.32 21.43 -2.78
CA THR A 80 0.98 22.46 -1.98
C THR A 80 0.01 23.63 -1.91
N SER A 81 -0.63 23.80 -0.75
CA SER A 81 -1.38 25.01 -0.45
C SER A 81 -0.35 26.12 -0.25
N SER A 82 0.13 26.66 -1.37
CA SER A 82 0.98 27.84 -1.45
C SER A 82 0.55 28.62 -2.68
N ALA A 83 -0.66 29.14 -2.59
CA ALA A 83 -1.04 30.40 -3.20
C ALA A 83 -1.37 31.36 -2.05
N GLU A 84 -0.39 32.19 -1.72
CA GLU A 84 -0.43 33.28 -0.76
C GLU A 84 -1.19 34.47 -1.38
N GLY A 85 -2.10 35.13 -0.64
CA GLY A 85 -2.60 36.46 -1.03
C GLY A 85 -4.02 36.85 -0.56
N ASN A 86 -4.10 37.54 0.59
CA ASN A 86 -4.97 38.69 0.94
C ASN A 86 -6.46 38.68 0.50
N LEU A 87 -7.45 38.72 1.42
CA LEU A 87 -7.92 40.00 1.99
C LEU A 87 -8.56 39.83 3.37
N LYS A 88 -8.01 40.56 4.35
CA LYS A 88 -8.65 40.85 5.64
C LYS A 88 -9.86 41.78 5.43
N THR A 89 -10.83 41.62 6.33
CA THR A 89 -11.80 42.64 6.83
C THR A 89 -13.26 42.47 6.40
N ILE A 90 -14.07 42.16 7.41
CA ILE A 90 -15.54 42.20 7.50
C ILE A 90 -15.99 43.69 7.54
N PRO A 91 -17.16 44.08 7.00
CA PRO A 91 -18.35 44.15 7.85
C PRO A 91 -19.65 43.67 7.15
N PRO A 92 -20.73 43.40 7.93
CA PRO A 92 -22.03 43.01 7.40
C PRO A 92 -22.84 44.25 6.99
N CYS A 93 -23.46 44.24 5.81
CA CYS A 93 -24.53 45.18 5.47
C CYS A 93 -25.40 44.67 4.31
N ALA A 94 -26.60 44.18 4.63
CA ALA A 94 -27.89 44.57 4.06
C ALA A 94 -29.01 43.75 4.74
#